data_AF-A0A2N0BC77-F1
#
_entry.id   AF-A0A2N0BC77-F1
#
_cell.length_a   1.000
_cell.length_b   1.000
_cell.length_c   1.000
_cell.angle_alpha   90.00
_cell.angle_beta   90.00
_cell.angle_gamma   90.00
#
_symmetry.space_group_name_H-M   'P 1'
#
loop_
_entity.id
_entity.type
_entity.pdbx_description
1 polymer ?
#
loop_
_entity_poly.entity_id
_entity_poly.type
_entity_poly.pdbx_seq_one_letter_code
_entity_poly.pdbx_strand_id
1 'polypeptide(L)'
;MKRGILFVLALLLLAASFFLLDEKKEDQTEVSVWDVDIDEIEYIPPKSSWGAEDAASFFRFPILFKKEKEISESGNFSVVGSVDSETGESIAFEGGHNVDNLFRELSILKVKGVEPIAKEEATASLMLGEDSPRLILKSSGRILKRILIGKKKSSDSTRIIREGDEILIVPKHILDRLTRGIGEFRQKQLVLLKDESVLETVWEEEGKTLRLDNHPYKEQSIKKNFWRRLSGKIIAVENHLGDAWNSQIIGQKVDVYPDDPSGAGFAVAKKLTSVPAEASLKIRVSNGDWIVFRYYPKTNIHSIDYRPTVRIINGKFSEPPFYIREDSFLRLKENVANLDKAEAKKSPVSPEQILKNHQSAIPKK
;
A
#
# COMPACT_ATOMS: atom_id res chain seq x y z
N MET A 1 -0.07 -61.50 -10.14
CA MET A 1 1.20 -60.78 -9.95
C MET A 1 1.59 -59.85 -11.10
N LYS A 2 1.59 -60.29 -12.38
CA LYS A 2 2.06 -59.45 -13.51
C LYS A 2 1.32 -58.12 -13.72
N ARG A 3 -0.01 -58.07 -13.47
CA ARG A 3 -0.82 -56.85 -13.63
C ARG A 3 -0.58 -55.80 -12.53
N GLY A 4 -0.29 -56.22 -11.30
CA GLY A 4 0.02 -55.31 -10.19
C GLY A 4 1.37 -54.62 -10.36
N ILE A 5 2.38 -55.36 -10.85
CA ILE A 5 3.71 -54.80 -11.15
C ILE A 5 3.62 -53.78 -12.28
N LEU A 6 2.85 -54.06 -13.33
CA LEU A 6 2.61 -53.12 -14.44
C LEU A 6 1.93 -51.82 -13.98
N PHE A 7 0.99 -51.92 -13.05
CA PHE A 7 0.30 -50.75 -12.50
C PHE A 7 1.24 -49.85 -11.69
N VAL A 8 2.09 -50.45 -10.85
CA VAL A 8 3.11 -49.71 -10.08
C VAL A 8 4.12 -49.05 -11.02
N LEU A 9 4.55 -49.75 -12.07
CA LEU A 9 5.50 -49.20 -13.04
C LEU A 9 4.90 -48.02 -13.83
N ALA A 10 3.62 -48.10 -14.20
CA ALA A 10 2.92 -47.03 -14.89
C ALA A 10 2.74 -45.79 -13.99
N LEU A 11 2.43 -45.99 -12.70
CA LEU A 11 2.35 -44.90 -11.71
C LEU A 11 3.71 -44.22 -11.49
N LEU A 12 4.80 -44.99 -11.42
CA LEU A 12 6.15 -44.44 -11.32
C LEU A 12 6.55 -43.66 -12.56
N LEU A 13 6.23 -44.15 -13.77
CA LEU A 13 6.47 -43.42 -15.01
C LEU A 13 5.64 -42.14 -15.12
N LEU A 14 4.40 -42.16 -14.62
CA LEU A 14 3.56 -40.97 -14.57
C LEU A 14 4.09 -39.95 -13.54
N ALA A 15 4.52 -40.40 -12.36
CA ALA A 15 5.13 -39.53 -11.36
C ALA A 15 6.45 -38.93 -11.87
N ALA A 16 7.28 -39.73 -12.55
CA ALA A 16 8.51 -39.25 -13.18
C ALA A 16 8.23 -38.27 -14.33
N SER A 17 7.16 -38.47 -15.11
CA SER A 17 6.79 -37.51 -16.16
C SER A 17 6.30 -36.18 -15.58
N PHE A 18 5.57 -36.18 -14.46
CA PHE A 18 5.23 -34.95 -13.72
C PHE A 18 6.48 -34.28 -13.16
N PHE A 19 7.40 -35.02 -12.55
CA PHE A 19 8.67 -34.47 -12.04
C PHE A 19 9.52 -33.82 -13.15
N LEU A 20 9.66 -34.50 -14.30
CA LEU A 20 10.42 -33.99 -15.46
C LEU A 20 9.71 -32.82 -16.18
N LEU A 21 8.37 -32.74 -16.11
CA LEU A 21 7.60 -31.63 -16.63
C LEU A 21 7.63 -30.40 -15.72
N ASP A 22 7.70 -30.60 -14.40
CA ASP A 22 7.83 -29.52 -13.43
C ASP A 22 9.24 -28.92 -13.42
N GLU A 23 10.31 -29.75 -13.47
CA GLU A 23 11.69 -29.25 -13.57
C GLU A 23 11.91 -28.36 -14.81
N LYS A 24 11.25 -28.67 -15.94
CA LYS A 24 11.35 -27.85 -17.16
C LYS A 24 10.57 -26.53 -17.11
N LYS A 25 9.66 -26.35 -16.16
CA LYS A 25 8.84 -25.13 -16.06
C LYS A 25 9.42 -24.05 -15.15
N GLU A 26 10.29 -24.43 -14.22
CA GLU A 26 10.87 -23.48 -13.25
C GLU A 26 12.28 -22.99 -13.59
N ASP A 27 13.13 -23.79 -14.24
CA ASP A 27 14.54 -23.41 -14.51
C ASP A 27 14.78 -22.81 -15.92
N GLN A 28 13.93 -21.89 -16.35
CA GLN A 28 14.35 -20.96 -17.40
C GLN A 28 15.15 -19.83 -16.74
N THR A 29 16.46 -19.81 -16.97
CA THR A 29 17.34 -18.72 -16.51
C THR A 29 16.76 -17.38 -16.95
N GLU A 30 16.37 -16.55 -16.00
CA GLU A 30 15.86 -15.22 -16.27
C GLU A 30 16.94 -14.37 -16.96
N VAL A 31 16.59 -13.75 -18.09
CA VAL A 31 17.46 -12.86 -18.84
C VAL A 31 17.02 -11.42 -18.58
N SER A 32 17.97 -10.56 -18.23
CA SER A 32 17.73 -9.11 -18.12
C SER A 32 17.65 -8.51 -19.51
N VAL A 33 16.52 -7.89 -19.84
CA VAL A 33 16.27 -7.31 -21.19
C VAL A 33 16.67 -5.85 -21.23
N TRP A 34 16.39 -5.11 -20.16
CA TRP A 34 16.80 -3.71 -20.06
C TRP A 34 17.01 -3.29 -18.61
N ASP A 35 17.66 -2.14 -18.47
CA ASP A 35 17.83 -1.39 -17.24
C ASP A 35 17.57 0.09 -17.58
N VAL A 36 16.42 0.61 -17.13
CA VAL A 36 16.00 1.98 -17.41
C VAL A 36 15.43 2.64 -16.16
N ASP A 37 15.78 3.90 -15.93
CA ASP A 37 15.24 4.68 -14.82
C ASP A 37 13.85 5.23 -15.17
N ILE A 38 12.83 4.74 -14.48
CA ILE A 38 11.42 5.05 -14.72
C ILE A 38 10.90 5.88 -13.55
N ASP A 39 10.26 7.01 -13.85
CA ASP A 39 9.54 7.83 -12.87
C ASP A 39 8.03 7.87 -13.11
N GLU A 40 7.55 7.42 -14.27
CA GLU A 40 6.13 7.37 -14.60
C GLU A 40 5.78 6.11 -15.43
N ILE A 41 4.66 5.48 -15.09
CA ILE A 41 4.08 4.34 -15.82
C ILE A 41 2.61 4.67 -16.11
N GLU A 42 2.22 4.63 -17.39
CA GLU A 42 0.82 4.74 -17.78
C GLU A 42 0.30 3.39 -18.24
N TYR A 43 -0.73 2.90 -17.55
CA TYR A 43 -1.53 1.77 -18.00
C TYR A 43 -2.73 2.28 -18.81
N ILE A 44 -2.89 1.74 -20.01
CA ILE A 44 -4.05 1.98 -20.85
C ILE A 44 -4.78 0.64 -21.03
N PRO A 45 -6.07 0.57 -20.68
CA PRO A 45 -6.85 -0.65 -20.74
C PRO A 45 -7.08 -1.12 -22.18
N PRO A 46 -7.40 -2.42 -22.38
CA PRO A 46 -7.77 -2.91 -23.71
C PRO A 46 -9.06 -2.24 -24.19
N LYS A 47 -9.19 -2.05 -25.52
CA LYS A 47 -10.48 -1.66 -26.10
C LYS A 47 -11.44 -2.84 -26.13
N SER A 48 -12.75 -2.56 -26.21
CA SER A 48 -13.80 -3.58 -26.26
C SER A 48 -13.67 -4.56 -27.44
N SER A 49 -13.00 -4.16 -28.52
CA SER A 49 -12.69 -5.00 -29.69
C SER A 49 -11.58 -6.03 -29.43
N TRP A 50 -10.83 -5.92 -28.33
CA TRP A 50 -9.71 -6.81 -28.01
C TRP A 50 -10.19 -8.05 -27.25
N GLY A 51 -10.56 -9.13 -27.95
CA GLY A 51 -10.95 -10.43 -27.37
C GLY A 51 -11.87 -10.30 -26.15
N ALA A 52 -13.15 -10.03 -26.39
CA ALA A 52 -14.13 -9.55 -25.41
C ALA A 52 -14.13 -10.23 -24.03
N GLU A 53 -13.95 -11.55 -23.96
CA GLU A 53 -13.89 -12.29 -22.68
C GLU A 53 -12.65 -11.93 -21.85
N ASP A 54 -11.52 -11.68 -22.51
CA ASP A 54 -10.25 -11.36 -21.85
C ASP A 54 -10.09 -9.89 -21.54
N ALA A 55 -10.61 -8.99 -22.40
CA ALA A 55 -10.70 -7.57 -22.07
C ALA A 55 -11.47 -7.35 -20.77
N ALA A 56 -12.51 -8.15 -20.51
CA ALA A 56 -13.28 -8.07 -19.28
C ALA A 56 -12.48 -8.41 -18.02
N SER A 57 -11.37 -9.16 -18.15
CA SER A 57 -10.49 -9.49 -17.03
C SER A 57 -9.54 -8.34 -16.65
N PHE A 58 -9.28 -7.40 -17.56
CA PHE A 58 -8.43 -6.25 -17.26
C PHE A 58 -9.22 -5.15 -16.56
N PHE A 59 -8.52 -4.37 -15.74
CA PHE A 59 -9.10 -3.15 -15.21
C PHE A 59 -9.44 -2.19 -16.36
N ARG A 60 -10.63 -1.59 -16.31
CA ARG A 60 -11.23 -0.92 -17.49
C ARG A 60 -10.87 0.55 -17.63
N PHE A 61 -10.22 1.14 -16.62
CA PHE A 61 -9.85 2.55 -16.63
C PHE A 61 -8.33 2.71 -16.70
N PRO A 62 -7.84 3.78 -17.33
CA PRO A 62 -6.42 4.10 -17.29
C PRO A 62 -5.91 4.24 -15.86
N ILE A 63 -4.69 3.77 -15.59
CA ILE A 63 -4.02 3.97 -14.32
C ILE A 63 -2.70 4.67 -14.58
N LEU A 64 -2.40 5.68 -13.78
CA LEU A 64 -1.17 6.45 -13.83
C LEU A 64 -0.39 6.19 -12.54
N PHE A 65 0.85 5.75 -12.66
CA PHE A 65 1.77 5.61 -11.55
C PHE A 65 2.89 6.63 -11.70
N LYS A 66 3.21 7.37 -10.63
CA LYS A 66 4.24 8.41 -10.65
C LYS A 66 5.10 8.36 -9.40
N LYS A 67 6.40 8.66 -9.54
CA LYS A 67 7.29 9.00 -8.42
C LYS A 67 7.33 10.53 -8.29
N GLU A 68 6.79 11.05 -7.21
CA GLU A 68 6.61 12.49 -6.96
C GLU A 68 7.55 12.95 -5.82
N LYS A 69 8.77 13.33 -6.18
CA LYS A 69 9.83 13.64 -5.20
C LYS A 69 9.54 14.85 -4.33
N GLU A 70 8.67 15.76 -4.78
CA GLU A 70 8.39 17.01 -4.07
C GLU A 70 7.40 16.85 -2.91
N ILE A 71 6.62 15.76 -2.89
CA ILE A 71 5.57 15.54 -1.88
C ILE A 71 6.19 15.18 -0.53
N SER A 72 7.17 14.26 -0.49
CA SER A 72 7.87 13.86 0.73
C SER A 72 9.23 14.55 0.84
N GLU A 73 9.62 14.94 2.05
CA GLU A 73 10.94 15.48 2.36
C GLU A 73 12.06 14.45 2.15
N SER A 74 11.73 13.15 2.16
CA SER A 74 12.67 12.08 1.80
C SER A 74 12.94 11.96 0.30
N GLY A 75 12.15 12.64 -0.55
CA GLY A 75 12.20 12.50 -2.00
C GLY A 75 11.60 11.18 -2.54
N ASN A 76 11.08 10.31 -1.66
CA ASN A 76 10.53 9.02 -2.04
C ASN A 76 9.01 9.00 -1.77
N PHE A 77 8.23 9.38 -2.76
CA PHE A 77 6.77 9.29 -2.70
C PHE A 77 6.23 8.76 -4.03
N SER A 78 5.39 7.74 -3.95
CA SER A 78 4.75 7.14 -5.12
C SER A 78 3.28 7.53 -5.10
N VAL A 79 2.71 7.89 -6.25
CA VAL A 79 1.29 8.18 -6.44
C VAL A 79 0.71 7.18 -7.44
N VAL A 80 -0.49 6.69 -7.14
CA VAL A 80 -1.32 5.96 -8.10
C VAL A 80 -2.61 6.73 -8.34
N GLY A 81 -2.90 7.02 -9.61
CA GLY A 81 -4.09 7.73 -10.02
C GLY A 81 -4.88 7.01 -11.10
N SER A 82 -6.16 7.35 -11.20
CA SER A 82 -7.06 6.92 -12.27
C SER A 82 -8.13 7.98 -12.51
N VAL A 83 -9.09 7.67 -13.35
CA VAL A 83 -10.28 8.48 -13.58
C VAL A 83 -11.43 7.79 -12.87
N ASP A 84 -12.11 8.51 -11.98
CA ASP A 84 -13.32 8.01 -11.36
C ASP A 84 -14.43 7.85 -12.41
N SER A 85 -15.01 6.66 -12.47
CA SER A 85 -16.06 6.33 -13.44
C SER A 85 -17.37 7.07 -13.20
N GLU A 86 -17.64 7.48 -11.96
CA GLU A 86 -18.88 8.17 -11.58
C GLU A 86 -18.80 9.67 -11.91
N THR A 87 -17.73 10.34 -11.49
CA THR A 87 -17.58 11.80 -11.60
C THR A 87 -16.75 12.25 -12.81
N GLY A 88 -15.98 11.35 -13.43
CA GLY A 88 -15.03 11.69 -14.50
C GLY A 88 -13.79 12.46 -14.01
N GLU A 89 -13.66 12.69 -12.71
CA GLU A 89 -12.54 13.41 -12.14
C GLU A 89 -11.31 12.51 -11.96
N SER A 90 -10.12 13.11 -12.00
CA SER A 90 -8.90 12.39 -11.66
C SER A 90 -8.81 12.19 -10.15
N ILE A 91 -8.58 10.94 -9.75
CA ILE A 91 -8.36 10.54 -8.37
C ILE A 91 -6.90 10.08 -8.22
N ALA A 92 -6.27 10.44 -7.11
CA ALA A 92 -4.88 10.09 -6.82
C ALA A 92 -4.71 9.71 -5.36
N PHE A 93 -4.06 8.57 -5.11
CA PHE A 93 -3.75 8.04 -3.79
C PHE A 93 -2.25 7.83 -3.67
N GLU A 94 -1.73 7.78 -2.45
CA GLU A 94 -0.39 7.27 -2.21
C GLU A 94 -0.30 5.82 -2.71
N GLY A 95 0.75 5.55 -3.46
CA GLY A 95 1.09 4.22 -3.95
C GLY A 95 1.61 3.34 -2.81
N GLY A 96 1.04 2.15 -2.69
CA GLY A 96 1.52 1.13 -1.78
C GLY A 96 2.64 0.28 -2.38
N HIS A 97 2.97 -0.81 -1.69
CA HIS A 97 4.06 -1.72 -2.06
C HIS A 97 3.99 -2.26 -3.50
N ASN A 98 2.79 -2.48 -4.04
CA ASN A 98 2.62 -2.95 -5.42
C ASN A 98 3.08 -1.93 -6.47
N VAL A 99 2.99 -0.63 -6.17
CA VAL A 99 3.52 0.43 -7.04
C VAL A 99 5.05 0.41 -7.02
N ASP A 100 5.64 0.35 -5.83
CA ASP A 100 7.10 0.25 -5.65
C ASP A 100 7.67 -0.98 -6.37
N ASN A 101 6.99 -2.13 -6.26
CA ASN A 101 7.36 -3.35 -6.96
C ASN A 101 7.24 -3.21 -8.48
N LEU A 102 6.17 -2.59 -8.97
CA LEU A 102 5.95 -2.41 -10.40
C LEU A 102 7.06 -1.54 -11.01
N PHE A 103 7.44 -0.43 -10.36
CA PHE A 103 8.58 0.37 -10.79
C PHE A 103 9.88 -0.44 -10.78
N ARG A 104 10.16 -1.18 -9.71
CA ARG A 104 11.38 -2.00 -9.61
C ARG A 104 11.46 -3.07 -10.71
N GLU A 105 10.37 -3.80 -10.92
CA GLU A 105 10.28 -4.91 -11.88
C GLU A 105 10.31 -4.42 -13.34
N LEU A 106 9.73 -3.25 -13.64
CA LEU A 106 9.75 -2.70 -14.99
C LEU A 106 10.99 -1.87 -15.29
N SER A 107 11.67 -1.30 -14.29
CA SER A 107 12.96 -0.63 -14.49
C SER A 107 14.04 -1.62 -14.87
N ILE A 108 14.09 -2.78 -14.20
CA ILE A 108 15.03 -3.87 -14.51
C ILE A 108 14.20 -5.09 -14.92
N LEU A 109 13.76 -5.12 -16.18
CA LEU A 109 12.89 -6.19 -16.65
C LEU A 109 13.70 -7.47 -16.87
N LYS A 110 13.34 -8.50 -16.10
CA LYS A 110 13.80 -9.87 -16.26
C LYS A 110 12.71 -10.73 -16.88
N VAL A 111 13.07 -11.52 -17.88
CA VAL A 111 12.13 -12.33 -18.66
C VAL A 111 12.57 -13.77 -18.73
N LYS A 112 11.61 -14.68 -18.93
CA LYS A 112 11.88 -16.12 -19.07
C LYS A 112 12.33 -16.50 -20.48
N GLY A 113 12.07 -15.65 -21.46
CA GLY A 113 12.48 -15.86 -22.85
C GLY A 113 12.19 -14.65 -23.73
N VAL A 114 12.93 -14.58 -24.83
CA VAL A 114 12.82 -13.57 -25.89
C VAL A 114 12.60 -14.30 -27.22
N GLU A 115 11.55 -13.96 -27.94
CA GLU A 115 11.20 -14.54 -29.24
C GLU A 115 11.08 -13.40 -30.28
N PRO A 116 11.72 -13.48 -31.46
CA PRO A 116 11.54 -12.48 -32.50
C PRO A 116 10.14 -12.58 -33.15
N ILE A 117 9.58 -11.46 -33.58
CA ILE A 117 8.28 -11.45 -34.27
C ILE A 117 8.45 -11.96 -35.72
N ALA A 118 7.87 -13.13 -36.04
CA ALA A 118 7.70 -13.56 -37.42
C ALA A 118 6.64 -12.69 -38.13
N LYS A 119 6.94 -12.21 -39.34
CA LYS A 119 6.12 -11.22 -40.05
C LYS A 119 4.66 -11.69 -40.27
N GLU A 120 3.75 -10.81 -39.87
CA GLU A 120 2.36 -10.62 -40.33
C GLU A 120 1.26 -11.63 -39.91
N GLU A 121 1.54 -12.90 -39.61
CA GLU A 121 0.51 -13.83 -39.08
C GLU A 121 0.54 -14.04 -37.55
N ALA A 122 1.63 -13.63 -36.89
CA ALA A 122 1.82 -13.83 -35.45
C ALA A 122 1.05 -12.82 -34.58
N THR A 123 0.79 -11.60 -35.05
CA THR A 123 0.20 -10.53 -34.22
C THR A 123 -1.28 -10.75 -33.91
N ALA A 124 -2.06 -11.30 -34.85
CA ALA A 124 -3.47 -11.62 -34.62
C ALA A 124 -3.65 -12.79 -33.63
N SER A 125 -2.87 -13.86 -33.80
CA SER A 125 -2.91 -15.03 -32.91
C SER A 125 -2.42 -14.72 -31.49
N LEU A 126 -1.50 -13.76 -31.36
CA LEU A 126 -0.97 -13.30 -30.08
C LEU A 126 -1.77 -12.14 -29.45
N MET A 127 -2.82 -11.66 -30.14
CA MET A 127 -3.62 -10.50 -29.73
C MET A 127 -2.78 -9.23 -29.47
N LEU A 128 -1.76 -9.00 -30.30
CA LEU A 128 -0.87 -7.85 -30.20
C LEU A 128 -1.21 -6.83 -31.29
N GLY A 129 -2.07 -5.86 -30.97
CA GLY A 129 -2.53 -4.81 -31.88
C GLY A 129 -2.86 -3.50 -31.16
N GLU A 130 -3.37 -2.50 -31.88
CA GLU A 130 -3.69 -1.18 -31.30
C GLU A 130 -4.72 -1.21 -30.17
N ASP A 131 -5.56 -2.25 -30.16
CA ASP A 131 -6.62 -2.42 -29.17
C ASP A 131 -6.14 -3.14 -27.90
N SER A 132 -4.90 -3.61 -27.89
CA SER A 132 -4.31 -4.33 -26.75
C SER A 132 -4.10 -3.44 -25.53
N PRO A 133 -4.14 -4.01 -24.31
CA PRO A 133 -3.71 -3.30 -23.12
C PRO A 133 -2.24 -2.91 -23.30
N ARG A 134 -1.87 -1.73 -22.83
CA ARG A 134 -0.51 -1.23 -23.01
C ARG A 134 0.02 -0.51 -21.79
N LEU A 135 1.33 -0.59 -21.63
CA LEU A 135 2.09 0.18 -20.65
C LEU A 135 2.99 1.16 -21.40
N ILE A 136 3.02 2.41 -20.97
CA ILE A 136 3.95 3.41 -21.44
C ILE A 136 4.89 3.73 -20.28
N LEU A 137 6.17 3.44 -20.46
CA LEU A 137 7.20 3.72 -19.46
C LEU A 137 7.85 5.05 -19.79
N LYS A 138 7.94 5.94 -18.80
CA LYS A 138 8.48 7.29 -18.99
C LYS A 138 9.53 7.64 -17.93
N SER A 139 10.37 8.59 -18.31
CA SER A 139 11.34 9.25 -17.46
C SER A 139 11.34 10.74 -17.78
N SER A 140 11.02 11.58 -16.81
CA SER A 140 10.99 13.04 -16.92
C SER A 140 10.17 13.52 -18.14
N GLY A 141 9.00 12.90 -18.32
CA GLY A 141 8.07 13.19 -19.42
C GLY A 141 8.44 12.59 -20.78
N ARG A 142 9.62 11.96 -20.93
CA ARG A 142 10.03 11.27 -22.16
C ARG A 142 9.59 9.82 -22.13
N ILE A 143 9.05 9.35 -23.25
CA ILE A 143 8.68 7.94 -23.40
C ILE A 143 9.94 7.12 -23.66
N LEU A 144 10.21 6.18 -22.76
CA LEU A 144 11.32 5.24 -22.87
C LEU A 144 10.91 3.99 -23.65
N LYS A 145 9.76 3.42 -23.30
CA LYS A 145 9.26 2.15 -23.84
C LYS A 145 7.73 2.19 -24.01
N ARG A 146 7.24 1.52 -25.07
CA ARG A 146 5.82 1.23 -25.28
C ARG A 146 5.64 -0.28 -25.34
N ILE A 147 4.93 -0.79 -24.36
CA ILE A 147 4.73 -2.22 -24.14
C ILE A 147 3.29 -2.56 -24.50
N LEU A 148 3.11 -3.45 -25.48
CA LEU A 148 1.80 -4.04 -25.77
C LEU A 148 1.67 -5.38 -25.05
N ILE A 149 0.55 -5.61 -24.38
CA ILE A 149 0.29 -6.83 -23.64
C ILE A 149 -0.55 -7.76 -24.52
N GLY A 150 -0.02 -8.94 -24.80
CA GLY A 150 -0.68 -9.97 -25.59
C GLY A 150 -0.91 -11.26 -24.83
N LYS A 151 -1.24 -12.30 -25.57
CA LYS A 151 -1.39 -13.68 -25.10
C LYS A 151 -0.55 -14.63 -25.92
N LYS A 152 0.09 -15.61 -25.29
CA LYS A 152 0.84 -16.63 -26.03
C LYS A 152 -0.07 -17.59 -26.82
N LYS A 153 -1.26 -17.90 -26.28
CA LYS A 153 -2.33 -18.67 -26.93
C LYS A 153 -3.68 -18.17 -26.44
N SER A 154 -4.72 -18.24 -27.27
CA SER A 154 -6.10 -17.85 -26.89
C SER A 154 -6.59 -18.60 -25.65
N SER A 155 -6.26 -19.89 -25.52
CA SER A 155 -6.64 -20.76 -24.40
C SER A 155 -5.70 -20.69 -23.18
N ASP A 156 -4.61 -19.92 -23.24
CA ASP A 156 -3.60 -19.84 -22.17
C ASP A 156 -3.73 -18.53 -21.38
N SER A 157 -3.44 -18.60 -20.07
CA SER A 157 -3.34 -17.43 -19.20
C SER A 157 -1.98 -16.73 -19.33
N THR A 158 -0.98 -17.38 -19.94
CA THR A 158 0.36 -16.81 -20.14
C THR A 158 0.29 -15.54 -20.99
N ARG A 159 0.56 -14.41 -20.32
CA ARG A 159 0.64 -13.10 -20.95
C ARG A 159 2.06 -12.86 -21.44
N ILE A 160 2.17 -12.19 -22.58
CA ILE A 160 3.44 -11.80 -23.21
C ILE A 160 3.45 -10.29 -23.41
N ILE A 161 4.64 -9.73 -23.52
CA ILE A 161 4.84 -8.32 -23.83
C ILE A 161 5.48 -8.22 -25.20
N ARG A 162 5.03 -7.26 -26.02
CA ARG A 162 5.76 -6.82 -27.20
C ARG A 162 6.41 -5.48 -26.95
N GLU A 163 7.69 -5.39 -27.29
CA GLU A 163 8.46 -4.14 -27.35
C GLU A 163 9.27 -4.14 -28.65
N GLY A 164 9.04 -3.14 -29.51
CA GLY A 164 9.61 -3.15 -30.87
C GLY A 164 9.24 -4.40 -31.67
N ASP A 165 10.28 -5.13 -32.11
CA ASP A 165 10.18 -6.34 -32.93
C ASP A 165 10.37 -7.64 -32.12
N GLU A 166 10.36 -7.54 -30.78
CA GLU A 166 10.56 -8.66 -29.87
C GLU A 166 9.30 -8.97 -29.05
N ILE A 167 9.11 -10.26 -28.78
CA ILE A 167 8.14 -10.80 -27.82
C ILE A 167 8.90 -11.27 -26.58
N LEU A 168 8.49 -10.75 -25.44
CA LEU A 168 9.05 -11.00 -24.13
C LEU A 168 8.08 -11.86 -23.31
N ILE A 169 8.57 -12.97 -22.78
CA ILE A 169 7.81 -13.85 -21.88
C ILE A 169 8.07 -13.39 -20.45
N VAL A 170 7.17 -12.55 -19.93
CA VAL A 170 7.32 -11.97 -18.58
C VAL A 170 6.73 -12.86 -17.49
N PRO A 171 7.25 -12.76 -16.25
CA PRO A 171 6.60 -13.34 -15.09
C PRO A 171 5.14 -12.87 -14.96
N LYS A 172 4.22 -13.84 -14.78
CA LYS A 172 2.77 -13.59 -14.76
C LYS A 172 2.34 -12.54 -13.74
N HIS A 173 2.99 -12.50 -12.58
CA HIS A 173 2.64 -11.60 -11.48
C HIS A 173 2.75 -10.11 -11.83
N ILE A 174 3.61 -9.72 -12.78
CA ILE A 174 3.77 -8.32 -13.20
C ILE A 174 2.46 -7.83 -13.85
N LEU A 175 1.86 -8.66 -14.70
CA LEU A 175 0.69 -8.31 -15.50
C LEU A 175 -0.63 -8.63 -14.78
N ASP A 176 -0.66 -9.66 -13.94
CA ASP A 176 -1.84 -10.01 -13.14
C ASP A 176 -2.25 -8.89 -12.17
N ARG A 177 -1.36 -7.98 -11.77
CA ARG A 177 -1.74 -6.83 -10.94
C ARG A 177 -2.69 -5.87 -11.69
N LEU A 178 -2.61 -5.79 -13.01
CA LEU A 178 -3.43 -4.91 -13.84
C LEU A 178 -4.87 -5.43 -14.05
N THR A 179 -5.16 -6.67 -13.68
CA THR A 179 -6.52 -7.25 -13.75
C THR A 179 -7.34 -6.96 -12.50
N ARG A 180 -6.68 -6.72 -11.35
CA ARG A 180 -7.32 -6.57 -10.04
C ARG A 180 -7.76 -5.13 -9.72
N GLY A 181 -7.35 -4.16 -10.53
CA GLY A 181 -7.75 -2.77 -10.43
C GLY A 181 -6.90 -1.89 -9.52
N ILE A 182 -7.23 -0.60 -9.48
CA ILE A 182 -6.44 0.42 -8.79
C ILE A 182 -6.33 0.17 -7.27
N GLY A 183 -7.34 -0.45 -6.64
CA GLY A 183 -7.35 -0.70 -5.20
C GLY A 183 -6.17 -1.53 -4.68
N GLU A 184 -5.59 -2.42 -5.51
CA GLU A 184 -4.38 -3.20 -5.16
C GLU A 184 -3.12 -2.34 -5.04
N PHE A 185 -3.11 -1.17 -5.66
CA PHE A 185 -1.95 -0.29 -5.72
C PHE A 185 -1.99 0.82 -4.67
N ARG A 186 -3.10 1.00 -3.97
CA ARG A 186 -3.25 2.06 -2.96
C ARG A 186 -2.59 1.66 -1.64
N GLN A 187 -2.00 2.64 -0.96
CA GLN A 187 -1.47 2.46 0.38
C GLN A 187 -2.61 2.31 1.40
N LYS A 188 -2.85 1.10 1.91
CA LYS A 188 -3.92 0.82 2.87
C LYS A 188 -3.58 1.23 4.31
N GLN A 189 -2.33 1.10 4.73
CA GLN A 189 -1.91 1.52 6.07
C GLN A 189 -1.66 3.02 6.06
N LEU A 190 -2.36 3.76 6.92
CA LEU A 190 -2.42 5.21 6.83
C LEU A 190 -1.11 5.90 7.22
N VAL A 191 -0.36 5.30 8.13
CA VAL A 191 0.95 5.76 8.59
C VAL A 191 1.96 4.64 8.39
N LEU A 192 2.70 4.69 7.29
CA LEU A 192 3.74 3.72 6.97
C LEU A 192 5.11 4.27 7.40
N LEU A 193 5.70 3.67 8.43
CA LEU A 193 6.94 4.19 8.99
C LEU A 193 8.22 3.57 8.46
N LYS A 194 8.22 2.49 7.65
CA LYS A 194 9.45 1.79 7.18
C LYS A 194 10.56 1.78 8.27
N ASP A 195 11.63 2.55 8.13
CA ASP A 195 12.71 2.70 9.13
C ASP A 195 12.56 3.91 10.07
N GLU A 196 11.62 4.79 9.77
CA GLU A 196 11.26 6.01 10.49
C GLU A 196 10.47 5.77 11.78
N SER A 197 10.16 6.87 12.45
CA SER A 197 9.46 6.92 13.73
C SER A 197 8.57 8.15 13.83
N VAL A 198 7.51 8.09 14.64
CA VAL A 198 6.71 9.26 14.96
C VAL A 198 7.50 10.13 15.94
N LEU A 199 7.64 11.41 15.64
CA LEU A 199 8.32 12.40 16.48
C LEU A 199 7.34 13.32 17.22
N GLU A 200 6.20 13.61 16.61
CA GLU A 200 5.25 14.55 17.16
C GLU A 200 3.83 14.20 16.72
N THR A 201 2.86 14.43 17.60
CA THR A 201 1.44 14.40 17.22
C THR A 201 0.69 15.60 17.76
N VAL A 202 -0.28 16.08 16.98
CA VAL A 202 -1.21 17.14 17.35
C VAL A 202 -2.62 16.67 17.04
N TRP A 203 -3.42 16.42 18.08
CA TRP A 203 -4.84 16.17 17.96
C TRP A 203 -5.62 17.47 18.18
N GLU A 204 -6.56 17.77 17.28
CA GLU A 204 -7.44 18.95 17.33
C GLU A 204 -8.89 18.49 17.23
N GLU A 205 -9.73 18.84 18.21
CA GLU A 205 -11.17 18.50 18.25
C GLU A 205 -11.92 19.54 19.10
N GLU A 206 -13.04 20.07 18.60
CA GLU A 206 -13.92 21.01 19.34
C GLU A 206 -13.18 22.19 20.01
N GLY A 207 -12.15 22.73 19.35
CA GLY A 207 -11.34 23.84 19.88
C GLY A 207 -10.32 23.44 20.97
N LYS A 208 -10.20 22.15 21.30
CA LYS A 208 -9.16 21.61 22.16
C LYS A 208 -8.00 21.07 21.33
N THR A 209 -6.78 21.20 21.85
CA THR A 209 -5.57 20.70 21.20
C THR A 209 -4.72 19.89 22.18
N LEU A 210 -4.48 18.63 21.85
CA LEU A 210 -3.51 17.78 22.55
C LEU A 210 -2.25 17.63 21.69
N ARG A 211 -1.19 18.31 22.11
CA ARG A 211 0.14 18.22 21.50
C ARG A 211 1.05 17.30 22.31
N LEU A 212 1.68 16.35 21.65
CA LEU A 212 2.61 15.37 22.22
C LEU A 212 3.90 15.33 21.40
N ASP A 213 5.05 15.24 22.06
CA ASP A 213 6.31 14.89 21.43
C ASP A 213 6.74 13.46 21.82
N ASN A 214 7.52 12.84 20.95
CA ASN A 214 8.08 11.52 21.13
C ASN A 214 9.60 11.55 20.94
N HIS A 215 10.31 10.83 21.80
CA HIS A 215 11.73 10.58 21.70
C HIS A 215 11.94 9.07 21.56
N PRO A 216 11.96 8.55 20.32
CA PRO A 216 12.25 7.15 20.06
C PRO A 216 13.65 6.80 20.56
N TYR A 217 13.80 5.65 21.22
CA TYR A 217 15.09 5.15 21.68
C TYR A 217 15.16 3.63 21.53
N LYS A 218 16.36 3.06 21.61
CA LYS A 218 16.57 1.61 21.60
C LYS A 218 17.03 1.16 22.98
N GLU A 219 16.35 0.17 23.52
CA GLU A 219 16.76 -0.51 24.76
C GLU A 219 16.79 -2.01 24.49
N GLN A 220 17.95 -2.65 24.66
CA GLN A 220 18.16 -4.07 24.38
C GLN A 220 17.68 -4.48 22.96
N SER A 221 18.00 -3.64 21.96
CA SER A 221 17.58 -3.80 20.56
C SER A 221 16.07 -3.66 20.27
N ILE A 222 15.25 -3.35 21.27
CA ILE A 222 13.82 -3.07 21.11
C ILE A 222 13.62 -1.57 20.94
N LYS A 223 12.93 -1.15 19.87
CA LYS A 223 12.51 0.25 19.68
C LYS A 223 11.44 0.59 20.73
N LYS A 224 11.68 1.62 21.54
CA LYS A 224 10.76 2.15 22.54
C LYS A 224 10.48 3.62 22.29
N ASN A 225 9.39 4.11 22.87
CA ASN A 225 8.96 5.49 22.72
C ASN A 225 8.92 6.18 24.07
N PHE A 226 9.38 7.43 24.11
CA PHE A 226 9.25 8.28 25.28
C PHE A 226 8.41 9.50 24.91
N TRP A 227 7.16 9.48 25.37
CA TRP A 227 6.19 10.51 25.05
C TRP A 227 6.10 11.58 26.13
N ARG A 228 6.02 12.85 25.73
CA ARG A 228 5.64 13.94 26.63
C ARG A 228 4.48 14.71 26.07
N ARG A 229 3.56 15.09 26.95
CA ARG A 229 2.51 16.04 26.61
C ARG A 229 3.08 17.46 26.68
N LEU A 230 2.92 18.22 25.61
CA LEU A 230 3.36 19.62 25.50
C LEU A 230 2.22 20.62 25.69
N SER A 231 0.97 20.15 25.62
CA SER A 231 -0.24 20.94 25.85
C SER A 231 -0.53 21.03 27.36
N GLY A 232 -0.93 22.22 27.81
CA GLY A 232 -1.14 22.48 29.24
C GLY A 232 0.15 22.34 30.04
N LYS A 233 0.17 21.42 31.02
CA LYS A 233 1.37 21.12 31.80
C LYS A 233 2.25 20.12 31.06
N ILE A 234 3.52 20.47 30.88
CA ILE A 234 4.53 19.57 30.32
C ILE A 234 4.76 18.42 31.29
N ILE A 235 4.41 17.20 30.86
CA ILE A 235 4.56 15.99 31.66
C ILE A 235 5.09 14.84 30.81
N ALA A 236 5.91 13.98 31.43
CA ALA A 236 6.22 12.69 30.87
C ALA A 236 4.99 11.78 30.99
N VAL A 237 4.57 11.21 29.86
CA VAL A 237 3.45 10.28 29.79
C VAL A 237 3.90 8.91 30.28
N GLU A 238 3.01 8.17 30.95
CA GLU A 238 3.30 6.79 31.32
C GLU A 238 3.52 5.91 30.09
N ASN A 239 4.53 5.05 30.13
CA ASN A 239 4.96 4.27 28.96
C ASN A 239 3.80 3.51 28.30
N HIS A 240 2.93 2.87 29.09
CA HIS A 240 1.81 2.09 28.55
C HIS A 240 0.81 2.94 27.75
N LEU A 241 0.57 4.20 28.14
CA LEU A 241 -0.28 5.13 27.40
C LEU A 241 0.40 5.58 26.10
N GLY A 242 1.70 5.88 26.17
CA GLY A 242 2.49 6.26 25.00
C GLY A 242 2.61 5.13 23.97
N ASP A 243 2.80 3.89 24.42
CA ASP A 243 2.88 2.71 23.57
C ASP A 243 1.51 2.38 22.93
N ALA A 244 0.42 2.51 23.70
CA ALA A 244 -0.95 2.38 23.18
C ALA A 244 -1.25 3.43 22.10
N TRP A 245 -0.88 4.70 22.34
CA TRP A 245 -1.04 5.78 21.38
C TRP A 245 -0.25 5.53 20.09
N ASN A 246 1.03 5.19 20.22
CA ASN A 246 1.88 4.90 19.06
C ASN A 246 1.33 3.72 18.26
N SER A 247 0.91 2.64 18.93
CA SER A 247 0.30 1.47 18.31
C SER A 247 -1.00 1.81 17.58
N GLN A 248 -1.84 2.66 18.18
CA GLN A 248 -3.08 3.10 17.57
C GLN A 248 -2.83 3.96 16.33
N ILE A 249 -1.83 4.84 16.33
CA ILE A 249 -1.45 5.65 15.16
C ILE A 249 -1.00 4.77 13.99
N ILE A 250 -0.02 3.90 14.24
CA ILE A 250 0.59 3.08 13.17
C ILE A 250 -0.35 1.97 12.70
N GLY A 251 -1.29 1.54 13.55
CA GLY A 251 -2.26 0.49 13.26
C GLY A 251 -3.44 0.95 12.41
N GLN A 252 -3.59 2.24 12.14
CA GLN A 252 -4.69 2.74 11.32
C GLN A 252 -4.58 2.28 9.87
N LYS A 253 -5.72 1.91 9.30
CA LYS A 253 -5.85 1.48 7.91
C LYS A 253 -7.14 2.02 7.29
N VAL A 254 -7.14 2.15 5.97
CA VAL A 254 -8.39 2.30 5.21
C VAL A 254 -9.21 1.03 5.35
N ASP A 255 -10.47 1.16 5.74
CA ASP A 255 -11.41 0.03 5.78
C ASP A 255 -12.11 -0.14 4.42
N VAL A 256 -12.54 0.96 3.79
CA VAL A 256 -13.26 0.96 2.50
C VAL A 256 -12.90 2.21 1.69
N TYR A 257 -12.66 2.07 0.39
CA TYR A 257 -12.60 3.18 -0.56
C TYR A 257 -13.98 3.44 -1.20
N PRO A 258 -14.27 4.67 -1.66
CA PRO A 258 -15.56 4.98 -2.26
C PRO A 258 -15.94 4.15 -3.48
N ASP A 259 -14.95 3.70 -4.27
CA ASP A 259 -15.11 2.89 -5.47
C ASP A 259 -14.95 1.37 -5.23
N ASP A 260 -14.78 0.94 -3.98
CA ASP A 260 -14.86 -0.49 -3.64
C ASP A 260 -16.31 -1.00 -3.81
N PRO A 261 -16.55 -2.32 -3.97
CA PRO A 261 -17.90 -2.87 -4.09
C PRO A 261 -18.83 -2.57 -2.89
N SER A 262 -18.26 -2.31 -1.71
CA SER A 262 -18.97 -1.90 -0.49
C SER A 262 -18.86 -0.40 -0.20
N GLY A 263 -18.33 0.38 -1.14
CA GLY A 263 -18.17 1.83 -1.06
C GLY A 263 -19.43 2.58 -1.48
N ALA A 264 -19.49 3.86 -1.13
CA ALA A 264 -20.65 4.72 -1.40
C ALA A 264 -20.54 5.58 -2.70
N GLY A 265 -19.45 5.46 -3.46
CA GLY A 265 -19.14 6.32 -4.60
C GLY A 265 -18.42 7.62 -4.22
N PHE A 266 -17.59 8.14 -5.12
CA PHE A 266 -16.79 9.34 -4.87
C PHE A 266 -17.65 10.61 -4.81
N ALA A 267 -18.78 10.66 -5.53
CA ALA A 267 -19.69 11.79 -5.45
C ALA A 267 -20.28 11.95 -4.04
N VAL A 268 -20.68 10.84 -3.41
CA VAL A 268 -21.17 10.82 -2.03
C VAL A 268 -20.05 11.17 -1.06
N ALA A 269 -18.87 10.56 -1.23
CA ALA A 269 -17.72 10.79 -0.35
C ALA A 269 -17.34 12.29 -0.30
N LYS A 270 -17.29 12.96 -1.45
CA LYS A 270 -17.02 14.40 -1.55
C LYS A 270 -18.05 15.25 -0.83
N LYS A 271 -19.34 14.92 -0.98
CA LYS A 271 -20.43 15.61 -0.28
C LYS A 271 -20.31 15.45 1.24
N LEU A 272 -19.94 14.28 1.72
CA LEU A 272 -19.73 14.03 3.15
C LEU A 272 -18.53 14.80 3.71
N THR A 273 -17.55 15.15 2.87
CA THR A 273 -16.38 15.94 3.27
C THR A 273 -16.46 17.42 2.91
N SER A 274 -17.63 17.92 2.47
CA SER A 274 -17.82 19.35 2.17
C SER A 274 -18.18 20.20 3.40
N VAL A 275 -18.22 19.57 4.57
CA VAL A 275 -18.47 20.20 5.87
C VAL A 275 -17.16 20.26 6.68
N PRO A 276 -17.06 21.09 7.73
CA PRO A 276 -15.88 21.08 8.60
C PRO A 276 -15.60 19.69 9.19
N ALA A 277 -14.32 19.32 9.24
CA ALA A 277 -13.89 18.11 9.94
C ALA A 277 -14.18 18.25 11.44
N GLU A 278 -14.63 17.17 12.08
CA GLU A 278 -14.90 17.14 13.52
C GLU A 278 -13.61 17.03 14.33
N ALA A 279 -12.62 16.31 13.79
CA ALA A 279 -11.31 16.16 14.40
C ALA A 279 -10.20 16.14 13.35
N SER A 280 -8.99 16.50 13.78
CA SER A 280 -7.78 16.45 12.97
C SER A 280 -6.62 15.85 13.77
N LEU A 281 -5.87 14.94 13.15
CA LEU A 281 -4.64 14.38 13.70
C LEU A 281 -3.47 14.72 12.78
N LYS A 282 -2.53 15.52 13.26
CA LYS A 282 -1.27 15.83 12.58
C LYS A 282 -0.17 14.98 13.19
N ILE A 283 0.68 14.40 12.36
CA ILE A 283 1.76 13.50 12.77
C ILE A 283 3.03 13.96 12.06
N ARG A 284 4.10 14.18 12.81
CA ARG A 284 5.42 14.42 12.26
C ARG A 284 6.24 13.14 12.33
N VAL A 285 6.83 12.77 11.21
CA VAL A 285 7.70 11.60 11.07
C VAL A 285 9.17 12.02 11.07
N SER A 286 10.09 11.12 11.42
CA SER A 286 11.52 11.42 11.52
C SER A 286 12.20 11.82 10.21
N ASN A 287 11.63 11.46 9.07
CA ASN A 287 12.07 11.93 7.76
C ASN A 287 11.69 13.40 7.46
N GLY A 288 10.97 14.07 8.38
CA GLY A 288 10.53 15.45 8.23
C GLY A 288 9.08 15.61 7.77
N ASP A 289 8.44 14.53 7.29
CA ASP A 289 7.08 14.60 6.75
C ASP A 289 6.03 14.88 7.83
N TRP A 290 5.05 15.68 7.45
CA TRP A 290 3.79 15.87 8.15
C TRP A 290 2.67 15.11 7.44
N ILE A 291 2.04 14.20 8.18
CA ILE A 291 0.82 13.49 7.76
C ILE A 291 -0.34 14.08 8.54
N VAL A 292 -1.36 14.58 7.85
CA VAL A 292 -2.55 15.17 8.46
C VAL A 292 -3.78 14.36 8.06
N PHE A 293 -4.48 13.84 9.06
CA PHE A 293 -5.78 13.22 8.91
C PHE A 293 -6.88 14.19 9.32
N ARG A 294 -7.89 14.34 8.48
CA ARG A 294 -9.13 15.04 8.81
C ARG A 294 -10.27 14.03 8.87
N TYR A 295 -10.91 13.93 10.03
CA TYR A 295 -12.04 13.03 10.26
C TYR A 295 -13.34 13.82 10.19
N TYR A 296 -14.26 13.38 9.33
CA TYR A 296 -15.53 14.06 9.07
C TYR A 296 -16.68 13.39 9.82
N PRO A 297 -17.89 13.99 9.83
CA PRO A 297 -19.04 13.42 10.53
C PRO A 297 -19.33 11.97 10.13
N LYS A 298 -19.78 11.19 11.12
CA LYS A 298 -20.13 9.78 10.96
C LYS A 298 -21.18 9.60 9.87
N THR A 299 -21.01 8.56 9.05
CA THR A 299 -21.96 8.14 8.03
C THR A 299 -22.24 6.64 8.15
N ASN A 300 -23.35 6.18 7.61
CA ASN A 300 -23.69 4.76 7.53
C ASN A 300 -23.62 4.30 6.07
N ILE A 301 -22.83 3.27 5.80
CA ILE A 301 -22.69 2.65 4.47
C ILE A 301 -22.99 1.17 4.65
N HIS A 302 -24.04 0.66 3.99
CA HIS A 302 -24.47 -0.74 4.08
C HIS A 302 -24.61 -1.26 5.53
N SER A 303 -25.22 -0.48 6.43
CA SER A 303 -25.42 -0.82 7.85
C SER A 303 -24.15 -0.87 8.70
N ILE A 304 -23.02 -0.38 8.20
CA ILE A 304 -21.79 -0.21 8.97
C ILE A 304 -21.50 1.28 9.13
N ASP A 305 -21.17 1.68 10.35
CA ASP A 305 -20.83 3.07 10.68
C ASP A 305 -19.36 3.35 10.33
N TYR A 306 -19.16 4.37 9.50
CA TYR A 306 -17.85 4.83 9.02
C TYR A 306 -17.65 6.31 9.28
N ARG A 307 -16.38 6.71 9.28
CA ARG A 307 -15.90 8.09 9.25
C ARG A 307 -15.24 8.36 7.91
N PRO A 308 -15.82 9.24 7.08
CA PRO A 308 -15.10 9.78 5.94
C PRO A 308 -13.84 10.48 6.46
N THR A 309 -12.72 10.22 5.82
CA THR A 309 -11.41 10.69 6.25
C THR A 309 -10.62 11.14 5.03
N VAL A 310 -9.88 12.24 5.18
CA VAL A 310 -8.94 12.72 4.16
C VAL A 310 -7.54 12.71 4.76
N ARG A 311 -6.58 12.15 4.03
CA ARG A 311 -5.16 12.20 4.35
C ARG A 311 -4.46 13.24 3.49
N ILE A 312 -3.63 14.05 4.13
CA ILE A 312 -2.86 15.13 3.50
C ILE A 312 -1.40 14.95 3.90
N ILE A 313 -0.50 14.96 2.92
CA ILE A 313 0.95 14.84 3.12
C ILE A 313 1.60 16.19 2.82
N ASN A 314 2.30 16.74 3.82
CA ASN A 314 3.04 18.02 3.76
C ASN A 314 2.23 19.22 3.26
N GLY A 315 0.90 19.13 3.20
CA GLY A 315 0.05 20.13 2.53
C GLY A 315 0.19 20.16 1.00
N LYS A 316 1.03 19.30 0.42
CA LYS A 316 1.34 19.25 -1.02
C LYS A 316 0.48 18.22 -1.76
N PHE A 317 0.06 17.17 -1.05
CA PHE A 317 -0.76 16.09 -1.60
C PHE A 317 -1.97 15.84 -0.69
N SER A 318 -3.16 15.77 -1.27
CA SER A 318 -4.40 15.45 -0.56
C SER A 318 -5.10 14.32 -1.29
N GLU A 319 -5.35 13.23 -0.58
CA GLU A 319 -6.10 12.12 -1.14
C GLU A 319 -7.59 12.46 -1.25
N PRO A 320 -8.32 11.85 -2.21
CA PRO A 320 -9.76 11.75 -2.14
C PRO A 320 -10.21 11.12 -0.82
N PRO A 321 -11.44 11.42 -0.35
CA PRO A 321 -11.94 10.82 0.88
C PRO A 321 -11.98 9.30 0.82
N PHE A 322 -11.65 8.66 1.93
CA PHE A 322 -11.79 7.23 2.17
C PHE A 322 -12.51 6.99 3.51
N TYR A 323 -12.85 5.74 3.82
CA TYR A 323 -13.60 5.40 5.03
C TYR A 323 -12.77 4.57 6.00
N ILE A 324 -12.78 5.00 7.27
CA ILE A 324 -12.36 4.17 8.41
C ILE A 324 -13.60 3.84 9.24
N ARG A 325 -13.61 2.71 9.93
CA ARG A 325 -14.74 2.39 10.83
C ARG A 325 -14.82 3.34 12.01
N GLU A 326 -16.05 3.57 12.48
CA GLU A 326 -16.31 4.42 13.65
C GLU A 326 -15.61 3.87 14.91
N ASP A 327 -15.54 2.56 15.09
CA ASP A 327 -14.87 1.95 16.25
C ASP A 327 -13.37 2.27 16.29
N SER A 328 -12.70 2.32 15.13
CA SER A 328 -11.31 2.74 15.01
C SER A 328 -11.12 4.21 15.38
N PHE A 329 -12.07 5.08 15.00
CA PHE A 329 -12.06 6.48 15.39
C PHE A 329 -12.33 6.67 16.89
N LEU A 330 -13.28 5.93 17.46
CA LEU A 330 -13.57 5.98 18.90
C LEU A 330 -12.36 5.52 19.74
N ARG A 331 -11.61 4.50 19.28
CA ARG A 331 -10.35 4.08 19.92
C ARG A 331 -9.30 5.19 19.89
N LEU A 332 -9.22 6.01 18.84
CA LEU A 332 -8.33 7.18 18.83
C LEU A 332 -8.77 8.19 19.90
N LYS A 333 -10.06 8.52 19.95
CA LYS A 333 -10.61 9.46 20.94
C LYS A 333 -10.39 8.98 22.37
N GLU A 334 -10.56 7.70 22.64
CA GLU A 334 -10.30 7.11 23.95
C GLU A 334 -8.84 7.26 24.37
N ASN A 335 -7.89 6.94 23.48
CA ASN A 335 -6.47 7.14 23.75
C ASN A 335 -6.12 8.61 24.00
N VAL A 336 -6.65 9.53 23.18
CA VAL A 336 -6.48 10.98 23.37
C VAL A 336 -7.02 11.42 24.73
N ALA A 337 -8.21 10.95 25.12
CA ALA A 337 -8.80 11.28 26.42
C ALA A 337 -7.95 10.75 27.60
N ASN A 338 -7.36 9.56 27.46
CA ASN A 338 -6.47 9.00 28.48
C ASN A 338 -5.15 9.79 28.59
N LEU A 339 -4.59 10.24 27.46
CA LEU A 339 -3.40 11.09 27.41
C LEU A 339 -3.67 12.50 27.97
N ASP A 340 -4.86 13.04 27.75
CA ASP A 340 -5.27 14.33 28.30
C ASP A 340 -5.45 14.27 29.83
N LYS A 341 -5.97 13.14 30.34
CA LYS A 341 -6.10 12.89 31.79
C LYS A 341 -4.82 12.43 32.46
N ALA A 342 -3.77 12.11 31.71
CA ALA A 342 -2.51 11.65 32.27
C ALA A 342 -1.93 12.69 33.24
N GLU A 343 -1.47 12.21 34.39
CA GLU A 343 -0.74 13.01 35.37
C GLU A 343 0.77 12.78 35.22
N ALA A 344 1.56 13.70 35.77
CA ALA A 344 3.01 13.54 35.75
C ALA A 344 3.40 12.22 36.42
N LYS A 345 4.23 11.43 35.75
CA LYS A 345 4.88 10.24 36.31
C LYS A 345 5.38 10.58 37.73
N LYS A 346 4.77 9.98 38.76
CA LYS A 346 5.35 10.01 40.10
C LYS A 346 6.74 9.39 39.95
N SER A 347 7.78 10.14 40.30
CA SER A 347 9.17 9.67 40.21
C SER A 347 9.25 8.25 40.75
N PRO A 348 9.97 7.32 40.08
CA PRO A 348 10.21 6.02 40.68
C PRO A 348 10.83 6.25 42.06
N VAL A 349 10.27 5.57 43.06
CA VAL A 349 10.82 5.47 44.41
C VAL A 349 12.32 5.24 44.27
N SER A 350 13.16 6.11 44.84
CA SER A 350 14.60 6.02 44.60
C SER A 350 15.10 4.63 45.05
N PRO A 351 16.15 4.07 44.46
CA PRO A 351 16.74 2.82 44.93
C PRO A 351 17.05 2.85 46.44
N GLU A 352 17.32 4.04 47.00
CA GLU A 352 17.56 4.24 48.43
C GLU A 352 16.29 4.07 49.29
N GLN A 353 15.12 4.39 48.75
CA GLN A 353 13.82 4.15 49.41
C GLN A 353 13.41 2.66 49.35
N ILE A 354 13.79 1.94 48.30
CA ILE A 354 13.61 0.48 48.20
C ILE A 354 14.52 -0.24 49.22
N LEU A 355 15.76 0.23 49.39
CA LEU A 355 16.70 -0.26 50.41
C LEU A 355 16.24 0.01 51.85
N LYS A 356 15.65 1.19 52.11
CA LYS A 356 15.09 1.50 53.44
C LYS A 356 13.90 0.61 53.81
N ASN A 357 13.01 0.31 52.86
CA ASN A 357 11.86 -0.56 53.10
C ASN A 357 12.25 -2.03 53.32
N HIS A 358 13.37 -2.48 52.72
CA HIS A 358 13.92 -3.82 52.98
C HIS A 358 14.63 -3.94 54.34
N GLN A 359 15.26 -2.88 54.85
CA GLN A 359 15.91 -2.91 56.15
C GLN A 359 14.93 -2.86 57.34
N SER A 360 13.74 -2.29 57.15
CA SER A 360 12.66 -2.30 58.16
C SER A 360 11.88 -3.62 58.25
N ALA A 361 12.11 -4.57 57.33
CA ALA A 361 11.42 -5.86 57.28
C ALA A 361 12.21 -7.02 57.90
N ILE A 362 13.40 -6.76 58.46
CA ILE A 362 14.19 -7.77 59.18
C ILE A 362 13.77 -7.74 60.66
N PRO A 363 13.17 -8.80 61.22
CA PRO A 363 12.90 -8.86 62.64
C PRO A 363 14.24 -8.95 63.38
N LYS A 364 14.47 -8.02 64.31
CA LYS A 364 15.57 -8.14 65.27
C LYS A 364 15.35 -9.42 66.09
N LYS A 365 16.29 -10.35 66.00
CA LYS A 365 16.46 -11.45 66.96
C LYS A 365 17.72 -11.19 67.76
#